data_AF-A0A9P8KCQ3-F1
#
_entry.id   AF-A0A9P8KCQ3-F1
#
_cell.length_a   1.000
_cell.length_b   1.000
_cell.length_c   1.000
_cell.angle_alpha   90.00
_cell.angle_beta   90.00
_cell.angle_gamma   90.00
#
_symmetry.space_group_name_H-M   'P 1'
#
loop_
_entity.id
_entity.type
_entity.pdbx_description
1 polymer ?
#
loop_
_entity_poly.entity_id
_entity_poly.type
_entity_poly.pdbx_seq_one_letter_code
_entity_poly.pdbx_strand_id
1 'polypeptide(L)'
;MDGAPTKKKDFLRLYRKARQLTMTTRAMHKCFETAGLVPFNPQLVISRDEVKKRPRTPTPDPITSLFNTPQHPHELPQYIDQLSSRTDLDVEAQNHHLKRACRKANKAFETSTITVAQQQLELAKKNVTIKDLISEKPLRRIQNIKHKHLDDAAVIEAAQQEFRDDNVPKEPRKVPRLRDQMRS
;
A
#
# COMPACT_ATOMS: atom_id res chain seq x y z
N MET A 1 -41.84 -17.31 -45.04
CA MET A 1 -41.23 -16.00 -44.75
C MET A 1 -39.73 -16.21 -44.69
N ASP A 2 -39.05 -15.94 -45.81
CA ASP A 2 -37.68 -16.37 -46.07
C ASP A 2 -36.65 -15.62 -45.21
N GLY A 3 -36.20 -16.28 -44.14
CA GLY A 3 -35.08 -15.87 -43.31
C GLY A 3 -33.74 -16.31 -43.87
N ALA A 4 -33.43 -15.96 -45.13
CA ALA A 4 -32.13 -16.28 -45.70
C ALA A 4 -31.01 -15.59 -44.88
N PRO A 5 -29.92 -16.30 -44.51
CA PRO A 5 -28.85 -15.71 -43.71
C PRO A 5 -28.24 -14.50 -44.42
N THR A 6 -28.53 -13.30 -43.94
CA THR A 6 -27.96 -12.08 -44.49
C THR A 6 -26.47 -12.07 -44.18
N LYS A 7 -25.62 -12.01 -45.21
CA LYS A 7 -24.16 -11.94 -45.02
C LYS A 7 -23.82 -10.74 -44.14
N LYS A 8 -22.88 -10.89 -43.20
CA LYS A 8 -22.49 -9.84 -42.22
C LYS A 8 -22.28 -8.46 -42.86
N LYS A 9 -21.68 -8.40 -44.04
CA LYS A 9 -21.43 -7.15 -44.79
C LYS A 9 -22.73 -6.44 -45.17
N ASP A 10 -23.74 -7.19 -45.63
CA ASP A 10 -25.03 -6.63 -46.00
C ASP A 10 -25.81 -6.17 -44.77
N PHE A 11 -25.79 -6.95 -43.68
CA PHE A 11 -26.38 -6.55 -42.40
C PHE A 11 -25.80 -5.22 -41.91
N LEU A 12 -24.47 -5.07 -41.87
CA LEU A 12 -23.83 -3.84 -41.39
C LEU A 12 -24.19 -2.62 -42.25
N ARG A 13 -24.30 -2.79 -43.57
CA ARG A 13 -24.71 -1.74 -44.50
C ARG A 13 -26.17 -1.33 -44.27
N LEU A 14 -27.08 -2.31 -44.18
CA LEU A 14 -28.50 -2.06 -43.92
C LEU A 14 -28.71 -1.45 -42.54
N TYR A 15 -28.05 -1.98 -41.51
CA TYR A 15 -28.10 -1.47 -40.15
C TYR A 15 -27.64 -0.02 -40.07
N ARG A 16 -26.53 0.34 -40.73
CA ARG A 16 -26.06 1.74 -40.75
C ARG A 16 -27.09 2.69 -41.36
N LYS A 17 -27.73 2.29 -42.48
CA LYS A 17 -28.79 3.07 -43.12
C LYS A 17 -30.02 3.18 -42.22
N ALA A 18 -30.49 2.07 -41.66
CA ALA A 18 -31.62 2.05 -40.74
C ALA A 18 -31.34 2.92 -39.50
N ARG A 19 -30.13 2.84 -38.94
CA ARG A 19 -29.70 3.66 -37.81
C ARG A 19 -29.73 5.15 -38.15
N GLN A 20 -29.26 5.56 -39.32
CA GLN A 20 -29.33 6.98 -39.72
C GLN A 20 -30.78 7.47 -39.86
N LEU A 21 -31.69 6.61 -40.31
CA LEU A 21 -33.12 6.94 -40.41
C LEU A 21 -33.81 7.01 -39.05
N THR A 22 -33.41 6.19 -38.08
CA THR A 22 -34.08 6.11 -36.77
C THR A 22 -33.45 6.99 -35.70
N MET A 23 -32.12 7.22 -35.72
CA MET A 23 -31.40 8.12 -34.80
C MET A 23 -31.57 9.60 -35.18
N THR A 24 -32.82 10.03 -35.28
CA THR A 24 -33.16 11.45 -35.41
C THR A 24 -33.09 12.14 -34.05
N THR A 25 -32.85 13.45 -34.03
CA THR A 25 -32.89 14.25 -32.79
C THR A 25 -34.23 14.08 -32.08
N ARG A 26 -35.34 14.12 -32.82
CA ARG A 26 -36.69 13.89 -32.27
C ARG A 26 -36.83 12.53 -31.60
N ALA A 27 -36.34 11.46 -32.23
CA ALA A 27 -36.39 10.13 -31.63
C ALA A 27 -35.52 10.05 -30.36
N MET A 28 -34.33 10.66 -30.37
CA MET A 28 -33.47 10.75 -29.19
C MET A 28 -34.14 11.50 -28.04
N HIS A 29 -34.72 12.68 -28.31
CA HIS A 29 -35.47 13.45 -27.31
C HIS A 29 -36.62 12.63 -26.71
N LYS A 30 -37.43 11.99 -27.56
CA LYS A 30 -38.52 11.13 -27.10
C LYS A 30 -38.01 9.96 -26.25
N CYS A 31 -36.88 9.35 -26.60
CA CYS A 31 -36.27 8.30 -25.78
C CYS A 31 -35.88 8.83 -24.39
N PHE A 32 -35.25 10.01 -24.31
CA PHE A 32 -34.90 10.62 -23.02
C PHE A 32 -36.14 10.99 -22.20
N GLU A 33 -37.22 11.46 -22.84
CA GLU A 33 -38.51 11.70 -22.18
C GLU A 33 -39.13 10.40 -21.65
N THR A 34 -39.19 9.34 -22.47
CA THR A 34 -39.74 8.04 -22.06
C THR A 34 -38.92 7.36 -20.96
N ALA A 35 -37.62 7.60 -20.93
CA ALA A 35 -36.72 7.10 -19.89
C ALA A 35 -36.79 7.94 -18.59
N GLY A 36 -37.57 9.03 -18.57
CA GLY A 36 -37.66 9.95 -17.43
C GLY A 36 -36.39 10.78 -17.22
N LEU A 37 -35.48 10.82 -18.19
CA LEU A 37 -34.25 11.62 -18.15
C LEU A 37 -34.51 13.09 -18.46
N VAL A 38 -35.55 13.38 -19.25
CA VAL A 38 -36.05 14.75 -19.41
C VAL A 38 -37.06 15.03 -18.30
N PRO A 39 -36.78 15.97 -17.38
CA PRO A 39 -37.74 16.37 -16.37
C PRO A 39 -38.96 17.02 -17.03
N PHE A 40 -40.15 16.81 -16.46
CA PHE A 40 -41.41 17.38 -16.95
C PHE A 40 -41.35 18.90 -17.17
N ASN A 41 -40.59 19.61 -16.33
CA ASN A 41 -40.29 21.02 -16.51
C ASN A 41 -38.78 21.28 -16.43
N PRO A 42 -38.07 21.39 -17.58
CA PRO A 42 -36.63 21.58 -17.59
C PRO A 42 -36.21 22.95 -17.05
N GLN A 43 -37.06 23.98 -17.20
CA GLN A 43 -36.76 25.32 -16.69
C GLN A 43 -36.71 25.33 -15.17
N LEU A 44 -37.60 24.58 -14.50
CA LEU A 44 -37.54 24.44 -13.04
C LEU A 44 -36.22 23.80 -12.60
N VAL A 45 -35.76 22.74 -13.27
CA VAL A 45 -34.49 22.08 -12.92
C VAL A 45 -33.29 22.99 -13.14
N ILE A 46 -33.21 23.68 -14.28
CA ILE A 46 -32.13 24.62 -14.60
C ILE A 46 -32.13 25.80 -13.61
N SER A 47 -33.31 26.23 -13.16
CA SER A 47 -33.45 27.36 -12.24
C SER A 47 -32.98 27.07 -10.81
N ARG A 48 -32.87 25.78 -10.43
CA ARG A 48 -32.46 25.37 -9.08
C ARG A 48 -31.06 25.85 -8.75
N ASP A 49 -30.92 26.33 -7.52
CA ASP A 49 -29.64 26.80 -6.99
C ASP A 49 -28.55 25.73 -7.05
N GLU A 50 -28.88 24.45 -6.86
CA GLU A 50 -27.92 23.33 -6.96
C GLU A 50 -27.32 23.18 -8.36
N VAL A 51 -28.11 23.46 -9.41
CA VAL A 51 -27.66 23.37 -10.81
C VAL A 51 -26.89 24.62 -11.22
N LYS A 52 -27.32 25.79 -10.72
CA LYS A 52 -26.63 27.08 -10.94
C LYS A 52 -25.31 27.17 -10.17
N LYS A 53 -25.29 26.70 -8.93
CA LYS A 53 -24.10 26.50 -8.10
C LYS A 53 -23.42 25.21 -8.56
N ARG A 54 -23.01 25.14 -9.84
CA ARG A 54 -22.16 24.05 -10.31
C ARG A 54 -21.01 23.89 -9.30
N PRO A 55 -20.74 22.69 -8.78
CA PRO A 55 -19.45 22.46 -8.15
C PRO A 55 -18.42 22.82 -9.22
N ARG A 56 -17.66 23.90 -8.99
CA ARG A 56 -16.47 24.14 -9.77
C ARG A 56 -15.63 22.87 -9.60
N THR A 57 -15.29 22.22 -10.70
CA THR A 57 -14.24 21.20 -10.66
C THR A 57 -13.09 21.84 -9.90
N PRO A 58 -12.66 21.28 -8.76
CA PRO A 58 -11.57 21.86 -8.01
C PRO A 58 -10.42 22.07 -9.00
N THR A 59 -9.88 23.28 -9.02
CA THR A 59 -8.71 23.57 -9.83
C THR A 59 -7.65 22.56 -9.39
N PRO A 60 -7.04 21.80 -10.32
CA PRO A 60 -6.01 20.85 -9.94
C PRO A 60 -4.95 21.57 -9.13
N ASP A 61 -4.52 20.94 -8.04
CA ASP A 61 -3.51 21.52 -7.17
C ASP A 61 -2.28 21.87 -8.02
N PRO A 62 -1.63 23.02 -7.77
CA PRO A 62 -0.41 23.37 -8.46
C PRO A 62 0.60 22.24 -8.28
N ILE A 63 1.25 21.84 -9.37
CA ILE A 63 2.24 20.75 -9.38
C ILE A 63 3.29 21.04 -8.30
N THR A 64 3.29 20.24 -7.23
CA THR A 64 4.16 20.44 -6.08
C THR A 64 5.59 19.96 -6.32
N SER A 65 5.78 19.10 -7.33
CA SER A 65 7.07 18.52 -7.69
C SER A 65 7.21 18.32 -9.20
N LEU A 66 8.21 18.98 -9.79
CA LEU A 66 8.60 18.85 -11.21
C LEU A 66 9.29 17.51 -11.56
N PHE A 67 9.49 16.62 -10.58
CA PHE A 67 9.98 15.27 -10.83
C PHE A 67 8.86 14.21 -10.85
N ASN A 68 7.61 14.62 -10.64
CA ASN A 68 6.47 13.69 -10.76
C ASN A 68 6.03 13.58 -12.22
N THR A 69 5.90 12.36 -12.71
CA THR A 69 5.31 12.14 -14.03
C THR A 69 3.91 12.76 -14.09
N PRO A 70 3.60 13.62 -15.09
CA PRO A 70 2.26 14.19 -15.22
C PRO A 70 1.25 13.06 -15.34
N GLN A 71 0.22 13.10 -14.49
CA GLN A 71 -0.80 12.04 -14.44
C GLN A 71 -1.88 12.25 -15.49
N HIS A 72 -2.03 13.49 -15.97
CA HIS A 72 -3.05 13.84 -16.95
C HIS A 72 -2.50 14.70 -18.11
N PRO A 73 -3.02 14.51 -19.35
CA PRO A 73 -2.52 15.25 -20.52
C PRO A 73 -2.67 16.78 -20.43
N HIS A 74 -3.63 17.26 -19.64
CA HIS A 74 -3.87 18.70 -19.46
C HIS A 74 -2.82 19.38 -18.56
N GLU A 75 -2.00 18.61 -17.86
CA GLU A 75 -0.91 19.12 -17.00
C GLU A 75 0.36 19.43 -17.83
N LEU A 76 0.48 18.88 -19.04
CA LEU A 76 1.67 19.00 -19.89
C LEU A 76 2.05 20.45 -20.24
N PRO A 77 1.12 21.36 -20.62
CA PRO A 77 1.48 22.73 -20.96
C PRO A 77 2.10 23.48 -19.77
N GLN A 78 1.52 23.33 -18.57
CA GLN A 78 2.05 23.93 -17.35
C GLN A 78 3.43 23.36 -16.99
N TYR A 79 3.62 22.05 -17.22
CA TYR A 79 4.90 21.38 -17.02
C TYR A 79 6.00 21.93 -17.94
N ILE A 80 5.67 22.16 -19.21
CA ILE A 80 6.60 22.68 -20.22
C ILE A 80 6.98 24.12 -19.91
N ASP A 81 6.01 24.98 -19.54
CA ASP A 81 6.25 26.38 -19.18
C ASP A 81 7.11 26.52 -17.90
N GLN A 82 6.91 25.63 -16.93
CA GLN A 82 7.74 25.60 -15.72
C GLN A 82 9.13 25.02 -15.99
N LEU A 83 9.26 24.07 -16.92
CA LEU A 83 10.56 23.52 -17.31
C LEU A 83 11.40 24.57 -18.06
N SER A 84 10.79 25.29 -19.00
CA SER A 84 11.44 26.36 -19.75
C SER A 84 11.89 27.52 -18.85
N SER A 85 11.10 27.89 -17.84
CA SER A 85 11.48 28.90 -16.83
C SER A 85 12.72 28.53 -15.99
N ARG A 86 13.14 27.25 -16.01
CA ARG A 86 14.33 26.76 -15.31
C ARG A 86 15.52 26.48 -16.23
N THR A 87 15.32 26.37 -17.54
CA THR A 87 16.41 26.18 -18.51
C THR A 87 17.18 27.46 -18.78
N ASP A 88 16.67 28.61 -18.35
CA ASP A 88 17.35 29.91 -18.45
C ASP A 88 18.41 30.13 -17.34
N LEU A 89 18.92 29.04 -16.76
CA LEU A 89 20.02 29.11 -15.80
C LEU A 89 21.34 29.16 -16.56
N ASP A 90 22.18 30.13 -16.20
CA ASP A 90 23.57 30.19 -16.64
C ASP A 90 24.30 28.86 -16.32
N VAL A 91 25.25 28.50 -17.18
CA VAL A 91 25.99 27.23 -17.13
C VAL A 91 26.65 27.00 -15.77
N GLU A 92 27.07 28.07 -15.10
CA GLU A 92 27.65 28.00 -13.75
C GLU A 92 26.61 27.62 -12.69
N ALA A 93 25.39 28.17 -12.77
CA ALA A 93 24.29 27.82 -11.89
C ALA A 93 23.82 26.38 -12.08
N GLN A 94 23.78 25.89 -13.33
CA GLN A 94 23.49 24.50 -13.65
C GLN A 94 24.52 23.54 -13.03
N ASN A 95 25.81 23.86 -13.16
CA ASN A 95 26.89 23.07 -12.56
C ASN A 95 26.82 23.06 -11.03
N HIS A 96 26.48 24.18 -10.40
CA HIS A 96 26.30 24.26 -8.95
C HIS A 96 25.15 23.36 -8.47
N HIS A 97 24.03 23.36 -9.18
CA HIS A 97 22.90 22.48 -8.89
C HIS A 97 23.25 21.00 -9.06
N LEU A 98 23.96 20.64 -10.13
CA LEU A 98 24.43 19.27 -10.34
C LEU A 98 25.34 18.81 -9.21
N LYS A 99 26.34 19.62 -8.82
CA LYS A 99 27.23 19.31 -7.68
C LYS A 99 26.44 19.11 -6.38
N ARG A 100 25.42 19.94 -6.13
CA ARG A 100 24.55 19.80 -4.95
C ARG A 100 23.72 18.52 -4.99
N ALA A 101 23.18 18.16 -6.16
CA ALA A 101 22.43 16.92 -6.35
C ALA A 101 23.32 15.69 -6.12
N CYS A 102 24.52 15.66 -6.70
CA CYS A 102 25.49 14.58 -6.47
C CYS A 102 25.86 14.43 -4.99
N ARG A 103 26.09 15.54 -4.27
CA ARG A 103 26.36 15.49 -2.82
C ARG A 103 25.19 14.88 -2.02
N LYS A 104 23.95 15.26 -2.34
CA LYS A 104 22.76 14.69 -1.70
C LYS A 104 22.61 13.20 -1.99
N ALA A 105 22.83 12.79 -3.24
CA ALA A 105 22.78 11.38 -3.63
C ALA A 105 23.84 10.55 -2.89
N ASN A 106 25.09 11.03 -2.83
CA ASN A 106 26.16 10.38 -2.07
C ASN A 106 25.79 10.23 -0.60
N LYS A 107 25.21 11.27 0.01
CA LYS A 107 24.78 11.20 1.41
C LYS A 107 23.68 10.16 1.62
N ALA A 108 22.73 10.07 0.70
CA ALA A 108 21.68 9.05 0.75
C ALA A 108 22.25 7.64 0.64
N PHE A 109 23.23 7.42 -0.25
CA PHE A 109 23.92 6.13 -0.37
C PHE A 109 24.65 5.77 0.92
N GLU A 110 25.42 6.68 1.52
CA GLU A 110 26.07 6.46 2.82
C GLU A 110 25.06 6.02 3.88
N THR A 111 23.92 6.72 3.99
CA THR A 111 22.89 6.37 4.97
C THR A 111 22.29 5.00 4.70
N SER A 112 22.01 4.68 3.43
CA SER A 112 21.48 3.37 3.04
C SER A 112 22.44 2.25 3.40
N THR A 113 23.74 2.40 3.08
CA THR A 113 24.77 1.42 3.41
C THR A 113 24.84 1.16 4.92
N ILE A 114 24.78 2.21 5.75
CA ILE A 114 24.75 2.08 7.22
C ILE A 114 23.51 1.28 7.67
N THR A 115 22.33 1.59 7.13
CA THR A 115 21.09 0.88 7.51
C THR A 115 21.12 -0.59 7.14
N VAL A 116 21.65 -0.94 5.96
CA VAL A 116 21.79 -2.33 5.52
C VAL A 116 22.75 -3.09 6.44
N ALA A 117 23.89 -2.47 6.83
CA ALA A 117 24.83 -3.09 7.75
C ALA A 117 24.21 -3.35 9.15
N GLN A 118 23.41 -2.40 9.66
CA GLN A 118 22.69 -2.58 10.93
C GLN A 118 21.70 -3.76 10.85
N GLN A 119 20.95 -3.87 9.75
CA GLN A 119 20.01 -4.98 9.55
C GLN A 119 20.73 -6.33 9.48
N GLN A 120 21.87 -6.41 8.80
CA GLN A 120 22.68 -7.63 8.75
C GLN A 120 23.20 -8.04 10.13
N LEU A 121 23.64 -7.09 10.94
CA LEU A 121 24.05 -7.34 12.33
C LEU A 121 22.88 -7.90 13.16
N GLU A 122 21.70 -7.30 13.05
CA GLU A 122 20.50 -7.76 13.77
C GLU A 122 20.06 -9.16 13.33
N LEU A 123 20.13 -9.46 12.03
CA LEU A 123 19.88 -10.82 11.52
C LEU A 123 20.90 -11.81 12.08
N ALA A 124 22.19 -11.45 12.14
CA ALA A 124 23.23 -12.29 12.70
C ALA A 124 22.97 -12.59 14.19
N LYS A 125 22.59 -11.58 14.99
CA LYS A 125 22.21 -11.76 16.40
C LYS A 125 21.03 -12.71 16.57
N LYS A 126 19.96 -12.49 15.81
CA LYS A 126 18.76 -13.35 15.86
C LYS A 126 19.10 -14.78 15.46
N ASN A 127 19.96 -14.98 14.46
CA ASN A 127 20.40 -16.32 14.06
C ASN A 127 21.19 -17.03 15.16
N VAL A 128 22.01 -16.31 15.95
CA VAL A 128 22.67 -16.90 17.13
C VAL A 128 21.63 -17.30 18.17
N THR A 129 20.69 -16.42 18.51
CA THR A 129 19.61 -16.76 19.47
C THR A 129 18.78 -17.95 19.02
N ILE A 130 18.45 -18.03 17.73
CA ILE A 130 17.75 -19.19 17.16
C ILE A 130 18.58 -20.45 17.32
N LYS A 131 19.89 -20.40 17.04
CA LYS A 131 20.78 -21.55 17.24
C LYS A 131 20.83 -22.00 18.70
N ASP A 132 20.87 -21.06 19.65
CA ASP A 132 20.87 -21.36 21.09
C ASP A 132 19.55 -21.97 21.57
N LEU A 133 18.42 -21.52 21.00
CA LEU A 133 17.08 -22.06 21.30
C LEU A 133 16.85 -23.43 20.65
N ILE A 134 17.36 -23.62 19.43
CA ILE A 134 17.30 -24.90 18.70
C ILE A 134 18.30 -25.89 19.28
N SER A 135 19.43 -25.43 19.84
CA SER A 135 20.33 -26.32 20.57
C SER A 135 19.57 -26.85 21.79
N GLU A 136 19.04 -28.05 21.66
CA GLU A 136 18.49 -28.78 22.79
C GLU A 136 19.56 -28.78 23.88
N LYS A 137 19.21 -28.35 25.09
CA LYS A 137 20.11 -28.47 26.24
C LYS A 137 20.60 -29.92 26.25
N PRO A 138 21.91 -30.18 26.17
CA PRO A 138 22.39 -31.55 26.09
C PRO A 138 21.84 -32.31 27.29
N LEU A 139 21.18 -33.44 27.03
CA LEU A 139 20.65 -34.32 28.08
C LEU A 139 21.78 -34.56 29.09
N ARG A 140 21.55 -34.20 30.36
CA ARG A 140 22.51 -34.50 31.43
C ARG A 140 22.74 -36.00 31.41
N ARG A 141 23.96 -36.41 31.08
CA ARG A 141 24.34 -37.82 31.11
C ARG A 141 24.41 -38.25 32.58
N ILE A 142 23.31 -38.82 33.08
CA ILE A 142 23.26 -39.41 34.42
C ILE A 142 24.20 -40.63 34.39
N GLN A 143 25.23 -40.60 35.23
CA GLN A 143 26.07 -41.79 35.41
C GLN A 143 25.23 -42.86 36.09
N ASN A 144 25.17 -44.05 35.50
CA ASN A 144 24.42 -45.17 36.07
C ASN A 144 25.18 -45.69 37.29
N ILE A 145 24.74 -45.28 38.48
CA ILE A 145 25.33 -45.72 39.75
C ILE A 145 24.96 -47.20 39.91
N LYS A 146 25.91 -48.10 39.61
CA LYS A 146 25.74 -49.53 39.86
C LYS A 146 25.57 -49.73 41.36
N HIS A 147 24.55 -50.51 41.74
CA HIS A 147 24.21 -50.91 43.12
C HIS A 147 23.35 -49.94 43.96
N LYS A 148 22.44 -49.17 43.35
CA LYS A 148 21.28 -48.63 44.09
C LYS A 148 20.18 -49.69 44.16
N HIS A 149 19.69 -49.99 45.36
CA HIS A 149 18.42 -50.69 45.54
C HIS A 149 17.28 -49.81 45.02
N LEU A 150 16.13 -50.41 44.63
CA LEU A 150 14.97 -49.61 44.24
C LEU A 150 14.58 -48.73 45.43
N ASP A 151 14.61 -47.42 45.24
CA ASP A 151 14.14 -46.45 46.22
C ASP A 151 12.63 -46.69 46.48
N ASP A 152 12.19 -46.60 47.73
CA ASP A 152 10.77 -46.77 48.08
C ASP A 152 9.90 -45.75 47.33
N ALA A 153 8.67 -46.14 46.99
CA ALA A 153 7.77 -45.33 46.15
C ALA A 153 7.60 -43.89 46.65
N ALA A 154 7.58 -43.67 47.97
CA ALA A 154 7.47 -42.35 48.59
C ALA A 154 8.66 -41.42 48.27
N VAL A 155 9.87 -41.97 48.16
CA VAL A 155 11.09 -41.21 47.83
C VAL A 155 11.07 -40.80 46.36
N ILE A 156 10.57 -41.68 45.49
CA ILE A 156 10.41 -41.41 44.05
C ILE A 156 9.37 -40.30 43.84
N GLU A 157 8.23 -40.35 44.53
CA GLU A 157 7.19 -39.33 44.44
C GLU A 157 7.69 -37.96 44.94
N ALA A 158 8.44 -37.93 46.04
CA ALA A 158 9.04 -36.70 46.56
C ALA A 158 10.01 -36.06 45.54
N ALA A 159 10.90 -36.86 44.93
CA ALA A 159 11.85 -36.37 43.93
C ALA A 159 11.15 -35.91 42.63
N GLN A 160 10.07 -36.58 42.24
CA GLN A 160 9.24 -36.15 41.10
C GLN A 160 8.51 -34.84 41.38
N GLN A 161 8.06 -34.63 42.62
CA GLN A 161 7.40 -33.40 43.01
C GLN A 161 8.38 -32.22 43.06
N GLU A 162 9.59 -32.43 43.60
CA GLU A 162 10.67 -31.43 43.59
C GLU A 162 11.04 -30.99 42.16
N PHE A 163 11.13 -31.95 41.21
CA PHE A 163 11.36 -31.64 39.80
C PHE A 163 10.22 -30.83 39.17
N ARG A 164 8.97 -31.10 39.56
CA ARG A 164 7.81 -30.34 39.07
C ARG A 164 7.88 -28.90 39.57
N ASP A 165 8.19 -28.71 40.84
CA ASP A 165 8.29 -27.39 41.46
C ASP A 165 9.39 -26.53 40.82
N ASP A 166 10.56 -27.12 40.54
CA ASP A 166 11.68 -26.46 39.86
C ASP A 166 11.38 -26.05 38.41
N ASN A 167 10.49 -26.79 37.74
CA ASN A 167 10.11 -26.56 36.35
C ASN A 167 8.75 -25.89 36.18
N VAL A 168 8.13 -25.39 37.26
CA VAL A 168 6.94 -24.54 37.15
C VAL A 168 7.32 -23.31 36.30
N PRO A 169 6.56 -23.00 35.25
CA PRO A 169 6.80 -21.80 34.45
C PRO A 169 6.77 -20.57 35.36
N LYS A 170 7.91 -19.90 35.53
CA LYS A 170 7.98 -18.67 36.31
C LYS A 170 6.97 -17.67 35.73
N GLU A 171 6.09 -17.14 36.57
CA GLU A 171 5.13 -16.14 36.14
C GLU A 171 5.86 -15.02 35.37
N PRO A 172 5.31 -14.57 34.23
CA PRO A 172 5.90 -13.46 33.50
C PRO A 172 6.02 -12.27 34.45
N ARG A 173 7.22 -11.65 34.51
CA ARG A 173 7.45 -10.46 35.33
C ARG A 173 6.34 -9.45 35.06
N LYS A 174 5.56 -9.12 36.09
CA LYS A 174 4.52 -8.09 36.01
C LYS A 174 5.18 -6.81 35.50
N VAL A 175 4.82 -6.42 34.28
CA VAL A 175 5.27 -5.17 33.68
C VAL A 175 4.82 -4.04 34.61
N PRO A 176 5.71 -3.12 35.05
CA PRO A 176 5.31 -2.01 35.90
C PRO A 176 4.16 -1.26 35.25
N ARG A 177 3.09 -1.00 36.01
CA ARG A 177 1.95 -0.23 35.50
C ARG A 177 2.47 1.16 35.16
N LEU A 178 2.06 1.70 34.01
CA LEU A 178 2.48 3.01 33.48
C LEU A 178 2.35 4.16 34.50
N ARG A 179 1.50 4.01 35.50
CA ARG A 179 1.29 4.96 36.61
C ARG A 179 2.53 5.17 37.49
N ASP A 180 3.42 4.19 37.59
CA ASP A 180 4.63 4.26 38.43
C ASP A 180 5.83 4.89 37.69
N GLN A 181 5.77 5.04 36.36
CA GLN A 181 6.83 5.69 35.59
C GLN A 181 6.73 7.23 35.55
N MET A 182 5.63 7.81 36.04
CA MET A 182 5.44 9.27 36.10
C MET A 182 5.86 9.90 37.44
N ARG A 183 6.48 9.12 38.34
CA ARG A 183 7.12 9.62 39.57
C ARG A 183 8.57 9.13 39.62
N SER A 184 9.41 9.66 38.74
CA SER A 184 10.84 9.73 38.96
C SER A 184 11.43 10.95 38.28
#